data_AF-A0A222E5B2-F1
#
_entry.id   AF-A0A222E5B2-F1
#
_cell.length_a   1.000
_cell.length_b   1.000
_cell.length_c   1.000
_cell.angle_alpha   90.00
_cell.angle_beta   90.00
_cell.angle_gamma   90.00
#
_symmetry.space_group_name_H-M   'P 1'
#
loop_
_entity.id
_entity.type
_entity.pdbx_description
1 polymer ?
#
loop_
_entity_poly.entity_id
_entity_poly.type
_entity_poly.pdbx_seq_one_letter_code
_entity_poly.pdbx_strand_id
1 'polypeptide(L)' 'MTLSEVFLWPGTKACEKMGVDPEGEAGLLRWMVNTLVYLVLCLIVVWVLVV' A
#
# COMPACT_ATOMS: atom_id res chain seq x y z
N MET A 1 8.64 5.38 13.72
CA MET A 1 8.35 4.88 12.37
C MET A 1 9.48 3.98 11.93
N THR A 2 9.22 2.68 11.90
CA THR A 2 10.03 1.67 11.24
C THR A 2 9.90 1.82 9.72
N LEU A 3 10.90 1.37 8.96
CA LEU A 3 10.85 1.40 7.48
C LEU A 3 9.63 0.65 6.92
N SER A 4 9.20 -0.39 7.62
CA SER A 4 7.98 -1.14 7.33
C SER A 4 6.70 -0.30 7.43
N GLU A 5 6.59 0.59 8.43
CA GLU A 5 5.42 1.47 8.56
C GLU A 5 5.34 2.49 7.43
N VAL A 6 6.48 2.99 6.97
CA VAL A 6 6.55 3.91 5.83
C VAL A 6 6.09 3.20 4.55
N PHE A 7 6.55 1.96 4.33
CA PHE A 7 6.13 1.17 3.18
C PHE A 7 4.64 0.82 3.23
N LEU A 8 4.10 0.51 4.41
CA LEU A 8 2.70 0.12 4.64
C LEU A 8 1.73 1.31 4.74
N TRP A 9 2.24 2.54 4.69
CA TRP A 9 1.46 3.77 4.84
C TRP A 9 0.26 3.92 3.89
N PRO A 10 0.35 3.60 2.57
CA PRO A 10 -0.79 3.72 1.66
C PRO A 10 -1.97 2.86 2.11
N GLY A 11 -1.71 1.60 2.48
CA GLY A 11 -2.71 0.69 3.03
C GLY A 11 -3.26 1.17 4.38
N THR A 12 -2.39 1.66 5.28
CA THR A 12 -2.81 2.19 6.59
C THR A 12 -3.76 3.37 6.42
N LYS A 13 -3.47 4.29 5.49
CA LYS A 13 -4.34 5.43 5.18
C LYS A 13 -5.68 5.02 4.59
N ALA A 14 -5.72 3.98 3.77
CA ALA A 14 -6.97 3.45 3.24
C ALA A 14 -7.84 2.82 4.34
N CYS A 15 -7.24 2.02 5.24
CA CYS A 15 -7.93 1.48 6.41
C CYS A 15 -8.47 2.58 7.33
N GLU A 16 -7.66 3.60 7.65
CA GLU A 16 -8.09 4.76 8.44
C GLU A 16 -9.28 5.49 7.81
N LYS A 17 -9.25 5.70 6.49
CA LYS A 17 -10.35 6.37 5.76
C LYS A 17 -11.64 5.56 5.77
N MET A 18 -11.54 4.24 5.88
CA MET A 18 -12.68 3.34 5.97
C MET A 18 -13.16 3.13 7.42
N GLY A 19 -12.50 3.75 8.40
CA GLY A 19 -12.83 3.62 9.82
C GLY A 19 -12.49 2.25 10.40
N VAL A 20 -11.56 1.53 9.79
CA VAL A 20 -11.18 0.16 10.18
C VAL A 20 -9.77 0.15 10.78
N ASP A 21 -9.56 -0.66 11.81
CA ASP A 21 -8.26 -0.83 12.45
C ASP A 21 -7.24 -1.52 11.51
N PRO A 22 -6.17 -0.81 11.07
CA PRO A 22 -5.18 -1.32 10.12
C PRO A 22 -4.28 -2.44 10.67
N GLU A 23 -4.15 -2.58 11.98
CA GLU A 23 -3.28 -3.59 12.61
C GLU A 23 -4.03 -4.85 13.02
N GLY A 24 -5.35 -4.78 13.17
CA GLY A 24 -6.25 -5.91 13.45
C GLY A 24 -6.73 -6.65 12.19
N GLU A 25 -8.04 -6.90 12.11
CA GLU A 25 -8.65 -7.72 11.05
C GLU A 25 -8.48 -7.13 9.63
N ALA A 26 -8.20 -5.83 9.51
CA ALA A 26 -7.97 -5.18 8.22
C ALA A 26 -6.53 -5.33 7.70
N GLY A 27 -5.68 -6.16 8.34
CA GLY A 27 -4.32 -6.44 7.85
C GLY A 27 -4.29 -6.93 6.39
N LEU A 28 -5.30 -7.70 5.97
CA LEU A 28 -5.47 -8.15 4.58
C LEU A 28 -5.76 -6.96 3.64
N LEU A 29 -6.71 -6.09 4.03
CA LEU A 29 -7.07 -4.90 3.26
C LEU A 29 -5.85 -3.97 3.11
N ARG A 30 -5.12 -3.74 4.21
CA ARG A 30 -3.89 -2.96 4.22
C ARG A 30 -2.87 -3.52 3.22
N TRP A 31 -2.65 -4.82 3.23
CA TRP A 31 -1.73 -5.49 2.30
C TRP A 31 -2.20 -5.42 0.85
N MET A 32 -3.50 -5.63 0.58
CA MET A 32 -4.07 -5.54 -0.76
C MET A 32 -3.89 -4.15 -1.37
N VAL A 33 -4.24 -3.10 -0.63
CA VAL A 33 -4.09 -1.71 -1.09
C VAL A 33 -2.63 -1.41 -1.39
N ASN A 34 -1.73 -1.81 -0.50
CA ASN A 34 -0.31 -1.61 -0.70
C ASN A 34 0.21 -2.30 -1.97
N THR A 35 -0.18 -3.56 -2.17
CA THR A 35 0.22 -4.34 -3.34
C THR A 35 -0.24 -3.67 -4.63
N LEU A 36 -1.49 -3.18 -4.68
CA LEU A 36 -2.01 -2.45 -5.84
C LEU A 36 -1.25 -1.14 -6.11
N VAL A 37 -0.95 -0.36 -5.07
CA VAL A 37 -0.19 0.89 -5.21
C VAL A 37 1.21 0.61 -5.77
N TYR A 38 1.95 -0.34 -5.18
CA TYR A 38 3.29 -0.67 -5.65
C TYR A 38 3.30 -1.33 -7.02
N LEU A 39 2.28 -2.15 -7.35
CA LEU A 39 2.12 -2.71 -8.67
C LEU A 39 2.03 -1.60 -9.72
N VAL A 40 1.15 -0.62 -9.53
CA VAL A 40 0.98 0.49 -10.47
C VAL A 40 2.27 1.31 -10.59
N LEU A 41 2.92 1.65 -9.47
CA LEU A 41 4.19 2.38 -9.48
C LEU A 41 5.28 1.62 -10.23
N CYS A 42 5.44 0.32 -9.97
CA CYS A 42 6.42 -0.53 -10.65
C CYS A 42 6.13 -0.63 -12.15
N LEU A 43 4.85 -0.76 -12.55
CA LEU A 43 4.47 -0.79 -13.96
C LEU A 43 4.78 0.53 -14.66
N ILE A 44 4.55 1.68 -14.01
CA ILE A 44 4.93 3.00 -14.53
C ILE A 44 6.46 3.09 -14.70
N VAL A 45 7.22 2.65 -13.71
CA VAL A 45 8.68 2.63 -13.78
C VAL A 45 9.16 1.77 -14.94
N VAL A 46 8.66 0.54 -15.06
CA VAL A 46 9.02 -0.37 -16.16
C VAL A 46 8.65 0.24 -17.50
N TRP A 47 7.47 0.84 -17.63
CA TRP A 47 7.04 1.51 -18.85
C TRP A 47 8.01 2.61 -19.26
N VAL A 48 8.35 3.52 -18.35
CA VAL A 48 9.27 4.65 -18.63
C VAL A 48 10.69 4.18 -18.96
N LEU A 49 11.12 3.04 -18.41
CA LEU A 49 12.46 2.50 -18.68
C LEU A 49 12.55 1.72 -19.99
N VAL A 50 11.45 1.08 -20.42
CA VAL A 50 11.43 0.16 -21.57
C VAL A 50 10.91 0.82 -22.84
N VAL A 51 10.02 1.81 -22.74
CA VAL A 51 9.40 2.53 -23.86
C VAL A 51 10.00 3.91 -24.01
#